data_AF-A0A931VMN0-F1
#
_entry.id   AF-A0A931VMN0-F1
#
_cell.length_a   1.000
_cell.length_b   1.000
_cell.length_c   1.000
_cell.angle_alpha   90.00
_cell.angle_beta   90.00
_cell.angle_gamma   90.00
#
_symmetry.space_group_name_H-M   'P 1'
#
loop_
_entity.id
_entity.type
_entity.pdbx_description
1 polymer ?
#
loop_
_entity_poly.entity_id
_entity_poly.type
_entity_poly.pdbx_seq_one_letter_code
_entity_poly.pdbx_strand_id
1 'polypeptide(L)'
;MAEEREEPQSLYADGWRQGSIFHLDLIGRRHILGSDGQPTEQTMNDDVWVIASQDCDLAAAMPDNNDAVIEIRPVLEDDTGDWGIRSRKLRVDDQRCVVAEGTPERVSPALLHHVARATREPPLPDGRSSALKTWLGLRYDRPAVPDHLVSLAQDIARRVRRPGGRDTAAKVHDVLMQFDESTDPPRAALFAVVEHDADREAVRRWLADAAKAVPTDLGVVIQVDVGTKSETSLELIETSYAADASQITWRGPEPEGVA
;
A
#
# COMPACT_ATOMS: atom_id res chain seq x y z
N MET A 1 -12.26 44.46 -28.93
CA MET A 1 -12.46 44.00 -27.55
C MET A 1 -11.57 42.80 -27.39
N ALA A 2 -10.48 42.92 -26.62
CA ALA A 2 -9.65 41.78 -26.31
C ALA A 2 -10.37 41.00 -25.21
N GLU A 3 -10.67 39.73 -25.47
CA GLU A 3 -11.06 38.80 -24.41
C GLU A 3 -9.89 38.74 -23.43
N GLU A 4 -10.13 39.15 -22.18
CA GLU A 4 -9.27 38.80 -21.06
C GLU A 4 -9.26 37.27 -20.98
N ARG A 5 -8.26 36.64 -21.60
CA ARG A 5 -7.95 35.25 -21.32
C ARG A 5 -7.46 35.21 -19.88
N GLU A 6 -8.31 34.74 -18.97
CA GLU A 6 -7.86 34.33 -17.64
C GLU A 6 -6.68 33.37 -17.84
N GLU A 7 -5.48 33.79 -17.42
CA GLU A 7 -4.30 32.93 -17.47
C GLU A 7 -4.59 31.66 -16.66
N PRO A 8 -4.33 30.47 -17.20
CA PRO A 8 -4.53 29.23 -16.46
C PRO A 8 -3.56 29.19 -15.27
N GLN A 9 -4.07 29.37 -14.06
CA GLN A 9 -3.23 29.61 -12.87
C GLN A 9 -2.53 28.35 -12.33
N SER A 10 -3.01 27.14 -12.65
CA SER A 10 -2.39 25.83 -12.39
C SER A 10 -3.42 24.72 -12.62
N LEU A 11 -3.01 23.45 -12.68
CA LEU A 11 -3.95 22.33 -12.62
C LEU A 11 -4.77 22.35 -11.31
N TYR A 12 -4.15 22.72 -10.19
CA TYR A 12 -4.86 22.86 -8.92
C TYR A 12 -5.94 23.95 -8.98
N ALA A 13 -5.64 25.11 -9.57
CA ALA A 13 -6.63 26.16 -9.78
C ALA A 13 -7.77 25.70 -10.73
N ASP A 14 -7.46 24.83 -11.68
CA ASP A 14 -8.44 24.18 -12.58
C ASP A 14 -9.26 23.05 -11.91
N GLY A 15 -9.08 22.86 -10.59
CA GLY A 15 -9.85 21.91 -9.79
C GLY A 15 -9.31 20.48 -9.78
N TRP A 16 -8.13 20.24 -10.35
CA TRP A 16 -7.46 18.95 -10.20
C TRP A 16 -6.90 18.79 -8.78
N ARG A 17 -7.07 17.61 -8.21
CA ARG A 17 -6.62 17.22 -6.86
C ARG A 17 -6.01 15.83 -6.90
N GLN A 18 -5.16 15.50 -5.94
CA GLN A 18 -4.79 14.12 -5.66
C GLN A 18 -6.07 13.29 -5.41
N GLY A 19 -6.25 12.21 -6.16
CA GLY A 19 -7.47 11.42 -6.15
C GLY A 19 -8.53 11.83 -7.17
N SER A 20 -8.27 12.82 -8.05
CA SER A 20 -9.18 13.08 -9.17
C SER A 20 -9.17 11.90 -10.15
N ILE A 21 -10.34 11.41 -10.53
CA ILE A 21 -10.49 10.32 -11.51
C ILE A 21 -10.84 10.92 -12.86
N PHE A 22 -10.33 10.35 -13.95
CA PHE A 22 -10.66 10.73 -15.31
C PHE A 22 -10.62 9.54 -16.26
N HIS A 23 -11.32 9.67 -17.39
CA HIS A 23 -11.39 8.62 -18.42
C HIS A 23 -10.58 9.04 -19.65
N LEU A 24 -9.61 8.23 -20.03
CA LEU A 24 -8.81 8.42 -21.23
C LEU A 24 -8.10 7.12 -21.60
N ASP A 25 -8.23 6.70 -22.85
CA ASP A 25 -7.49 5.56 -23.39
C ASP A 25 -5.99 5.90 -23.45
N LEU A 26 -5.23 5.36 -22.52
CA LEU A 26 -3.78 5.49 -22.48
C LEU A 26 -3.13 4.12 -22.66
N ILE A 27 -2.13 4.08 -23.54
CA ILE A 27 -1.37 2.87 -23.81
C ILE A 27 -0.11 2.89 -22.95
N GLY A 28 -0.12 2.10 -21.88
CA GLY A 28 1.05 1.85 -21.03
C GLY A 28 1.95 0.78 -21.64
N ARG A 29 3.25 0.87 -21.37
CA ARG A 29 4.24 -0.15 -21.79
C ARG A 29 5.13 -0.50 -20.62
N ARG A 30 5.24 -1.79 -20.33
CA ARG A 30 6.08 -2.32 -19.26
C ARG A 30 7.02 -3.37 -19.81
N HIS A 31 8.24 -3.42 -19.28
CA HIS A 31 9.15 -4.52 -19.57
C HIS A 31 9.04 -5.55 -18.44
N ILE A 32 8.60 -6.76 -18.80
CA ILE A 32 8.46 -7.90 -17.89
C ILE A 32 9.42 -9.02 -18.30
N LEU A 33 9.61 -10.01 -17.43
CA LEU A 33 10.33 -11.22 -17.79
C LEU A 33 9.37 -12.21 -18.47
N GLY A 34 9.66 -12.59 -19.71
CA GLY A 34 8.93 -13.62 -20.44
C GLY A 34 9.15 -15.01 -19.83
N SER A 35 8.29 -15.96 -20.18
CA SER A 35 8.40 -17.36 -19.73
C SER A 35 9.67 -18.07 -20.19
N ASP A 36 10.34 -17.51 -21.20
CA ASP A 36 11.65 -17.93 -21.71
C ASP A 36 12.84 -17.26 -20.98
N GLY A 37 12.56 -16.46 -19.96
CA GLY A 37 13.56 -15.71 -19.20
C GLY A 37 14.11 -14.50 -19.94
N GLN A 38 13.49 -14.05 -21.04
CA GLN A 38 13.92 -12.85 -21.78
C GLN A 38 13.03 -11.64 -21.47
N PRO A 39 13.59 -10.42 -21.47
CA PRO A 39 12.78 -9.20 -21.36
C PRO A 39 11.75 -9.13 -22.49
N THR A 40 10.48 -8.99 -22.13
CA THR A 40 9.35 -8.85 -23.05
C THR A 40 8.61 -7.56 -22.75
N GLU A 41 8.13 -6.85 -23.79
CA GLU A 41 7.26 -5.70 -23.63
C GLU A 41 5.81 -6.17 -23.47
N GLN A 42 5.16 -5.76 -22.39
CA GLN A 42 3.74 -5.92 -22.17
C GLN A 42 3.07 -4.56 -22.39
N THR A 43 2.08 -4.54 -23.29
CA THR A 43 1.21 -3.39 -23.48
C THR A 43 0.04 -3.48 -22.51
N MET A 44 -0.27 -2.39 -21.83
CA MET A 44 -1.46 -2.23 -21.00
C MET A 44 -2.37 -1.18 -21.63
N ASN A 45 -3.66 -1.48 -21.66
CA ASN A 45 -4.68 -0.55 -22.10
C ASN A 45 -5.65 -0.38 -20.93
N ASP A 46 -5.54 0.75 -20.26
CA ASP A 46 -6.47 1.16 -19.21
C ASP A 46 -7.15 2.47 -19.66
N ASP A 47 -8.44 2.59 -19.35
CA ASP A 47 -9.30 3.71 -19.73
C ASP A 47 -9.66 4.61 -18.54
N VAL A 48 -9.52 4.11 -17.31
CA VAL A 48 -9.80 4.86 -16.08
C VAL A 48 -8.53 5.09 -15.26
N TRP A 49 -8.30 6.35 -14.88
CA TRP A 49 -7.07 6.77 -14.22
C TRP A 49 -7.35 7.68 -13.03
N VAL A 50 -6.49 7.61 -12.00
CA VAL A 50 -6.50 8.53 -10.86
C VAL A 50 -5.21 9.34 -10.79
N ILE A 51 -5.32 10.62 -10.42
CA ILE A 51 -4.16 11.48 -10.13
C ILE A 51 -3.51 11.03 -8.81
N ALA A 52 -2.24 10.62 -8.89
CA ALA A 52 -1.45 10.20 -7.74
C ALA A 52 -0.43 11.27 -7.28
N SER A 53 -0.13 12.28 -8.09
CA SER A 53 0.67 13.45 -7.69
C SER A 53 0.04 14.21 -6.50
N GLN A 54 0.88 14.83 -5.67
CA GLN A 54 0.40 15.60 -4.52
C GLN A 54 -0.18 16.94 -4.97
N ASP A 55 -1.08 17.50 -4.17
CA ASP A 55 -1.70 18.80 -4.45
C ASP A 55 -0.68 19.94 -4.63
N CYS A 56 0.45 19.90 -3.91
CA CYS A 56 1.52 20.89 -4.10
C CYS A 56 2.18 20.77 -5.48
N ASP A 57 2.30 19.55 -6.02
CA ASP A 57 2.81 19.34 -7.38
C ASP A 57 1.81 19.87 -8.41
N LEU A 58 0.51 19.64 -8.19
CA LEU A 58 -0.57 20.13 -9.06
C LEU A 58 -0.69 21.66 -9.04
N ALA A 59 -0.37 22.29 -7.91
CA ALA A 59 -0.34 23.75 -7.78
C ALA A 59 0.83 24.38 -8.54
N ALA A 60 1.95 23.66 -8.69
CA ALA A 60 3.09 24.08 -9.50
C ALA A 60 2.96 23.70 -10.99
N ALA A 61 2.00 22.84 -11.34
CA ALA A 61 1.82 22.33 -12.70
C ALA A 61 1.05 23.33 -13.58
N MET A 62 1.77 23.98 -14.50
CA MET A 62 1.19 24.90 -15.48
C MET A 62 0.41 24.15 -16.56
N PRO A 63 -0.84 24.54 -16.89
CA PRO A 63 -1.69 23.79 -17.82
C PRO A 63 -1.14 23.63 -19.23
N ASP A 64 -0.31 24.55 -19.71
CA ASP A 64 0.26 24.47 -21.06
C ASP A 64 1.55 23.61 -21.14
N ASN A 65 2.00 23.04 -20.02
CA ASN A 65 3.22 22.23 -19.98
C ASN A 65 2.98 20.84 -20.61
N ASN A 66 3.87 20.46 -21.54
CA ASN A 66 3.83 19.19 -22.25
C ASN A 66 4.74 18.10 -21.64
N ASP A 67 5.52 18.42 -20.61
CA ASP A 67 6.36 17.45 -19.92
C ASP A 67 5.52 16.48 -19.08
N ALA A 68 5.81 15.19 -19.19
CA ALA A 68 5.12 14.14 -18.45
C ALA A 68 5.57 14.10 -16.98
N VAL A 69 4.99 14.99 -16.16
CA VAL A 69 5.37 15.20 -14.75
C VAL A 69 4.29 14.78 -13.75
N ILE A 70 3.05 14.57 -14.19
CA ILE A 70 1.94 14.21 -13.29
C ILE A 70 1.84 12.69 -13.20
N GLU A 71 2.02 12.14 -12.00
CA GLU A 71 1.86 10.70 -11.74
C GLU A 71 0.37 10.33 -11.78
N ILE A 72 0.06 9.28 -12.54
CA ILE A 72 -1.26 8.67 -12.59
C ILE A 72 -1.17 7.17 -12.31
N ARG A 73 -2.28 6.61 -11.84
CA ARG A 73 -2.43 5.16 -11.60
C ARG A 73 -3.70 4.65 -12.26
N PRO A 74 -3.68 3.45 -12.85
CA PRO A 74 -4.87 2.85 -13.41
C PRO A 74 -5.84 2.53 -12.28
N VAL A 75 -7.12 2.76 -12.54
CA VAL A 75 -8.23 2.38 -11.66
C VAL A 75 -8.84 1.12 -12.25
N LEU A 76 -8.76 0.03 -11.49
CA LEU A 76 -9.16 -1.30 -11.93
C LEU A 76 -10.48 -1.70 -11.29
N GLU A 77 -11.26 -2.55 -11.96
CA GLU A 77 -12.39 -3.23 -11.33
C GLU A 77 -11.90 -4.09 -10.15
N ASP A 78 -12.58 -3.98 -9.01
CA ASP A 78 -12.25 -4.73 -7.81
C ASP A 78 -12.95 -6.10 -7.81
N ASP A 79 -12.17 -7.14 -8.11
CA ASP A 79 -12.61 -8.54 -8.12
C ASP A 79 -12.33 -9.27 -6.80
N THR A 80 -11.53 -8.68 -5.91
CA THR A 80 -11.05 -9.32 -4.69
C THR A 80 -11.13 -8.36 -3.52
N GLY A 81 -11.95 -8.64 -2.51
CA GLY A 81 -12.11 -7.76 -1.34
C GLY A 81 -10.93 -7.70 -0.36
N ASP A 82 -9.69 -7.66 -0.87
CA ASP A 82 -8.45 -7.40 -0.14
C ASP A 82 -8.00 -5.96 -0.41
N TRP A 83 -8.41 -5.03 0.45
CA TRP A 83 -8.12 -3.60 0.34
C TRP A 83 -7.66 -3.03 1.68
N GLY A 84 -6.93 -1.90 1.67
CA GLY A 84 -6.53 -1.15 2.86
C GLY A 84 -5.35 -0.21 2.65
N ILE A 85 -5.12 0.74 3.57
CA ILE A 85 -4.05 1.76 3.46
C ILE A 85 -2.63 1.14 3.35
N ARG A 86 -2.43 -0.07 3.90
CA ARG A 86 -1.19 -0.84 3.78
C ARG A 86 -1.29 -2.03 2.81
N SER A 87 -2.47 -2.29 2.23
CA SER A 87 -2.64 -3.36 1.23
C SER A 87 -2.02 -2.98 -0.11
N ARG A 88 -1.78 -3.98 -0.96
CA ARG A 88 -1.42 -3.78 -2.37
C ARG A 88 -2.54 -3.12 -3.15
N LYS A 89 -3.80 -3.24 -2.71
CA LYS A 89 -4.94 -2.55 -3.32
C LYS A 89 -5.49 -1.48 -2.37
N LEU A 90 -5.81 -0.31 -2.90
CA LEU A 90 -6.62 0.68 -2.20
C LEU A 90 -7.95 0.84 -2.92
N ARG A 91 -9.03 0.70 -2.17
CA ARG A 91 -10.38 0.88 -2.69
C ARG A 91 -10.70 2.37 -2.90
N VAL A 92 -11.07 2.70 -4.13
CA VAL A 92 -11.45 4.04 -4.58
C VAL A 92 -12.94 4.26 -4.31
N ASP A 93 -13.76 3.27 -4.68
CA ASP A 93 -15.20 3.19 -4.39
C ASP A 93 -15.64 1.71 -4.29
N ASP A 94 -16.94 1.44 -4.25
CA ASP A 94 -17.45 0.08 -4.06
C ASP A 94 -17.06 -0.93 -5.15
N GLN A 95 -16.67 -0.47 -6.34
CA GLN A 95 -16.40 -1.32 -7.49
C GLN A 95 -14.97 -1.20 -8.01
N ARG A 96 -14.21 -0.19 -7.55
CA ARG A 96 -12.93 0.17 -8.15
C ARG A 96 -11.80 0.27 -7.13
N CYS A 97 -10.62 -0.15 -7.55
CA CYS A 97 -9.40 -0.08 -6.74
C CYS A 97 -8.20 0.42 -7.54
N VAL A 98 -7.17 0.85 -6.81
CA VAL A 98 -5.83 1.11 -7.37
C VAL A 98 -4.84 0.13 -6.79
N VAL A 99 -3.88 -0.30 -7.62
CA VAL A 99 -2.84 -1.25 -7.23
C VAL A 99 -1.50 -0.57 -6.99
N ALA A 100 -0.81 -1.04 -5.97
CA ALA A 100 0.51 -0.58 -5.52
C ALA A 100 1.59 -0.89 -6.54
N GLU A 101 1.43 -2.05 -7.17
CA GLU A 101 2.40 -2.65 -8.06
C GLU A 101 2.38 -1.95 -9.42
N GLY A 102 3.55 -1.91 -10.06
CA GLY A 102 3.73 -1.33 -11.38
C GLY A 102 4.45 0.02 -11.36
N THR A 103 5.14 0.27 -12.45
CA THR A 103 5.79 1.55 -12.74
C THR A 103 4.73 2.65 -12.72
N PRO A 104 4.94 3.76 -11.98
CA PRO A 104 4.06 4.90 -12.09
C PRO A 104 4.03 5.41 -13.53
N GLU A 105 2.83 5.58 -14.07
CA GLU A 105 2.65 6.23 -15.36
C GLU A 105 2.65 7.75 -15.17
N ARG A 106 3.13 8.49 -16.17
CA ARG A 106 3.18 9.94 -16.12
C ARG A 106 2.56 10.57 -17.35
N VAL A 107 1.79 11.63 -17.13
CA VAL A 107 1.17 12.44 -18.20
C VAL A 107 1.51 13.91 -18.04
N SER A 108 1.32 14.66 -19.12
CA SER A 108 1.55 16.10 -19.11
C SER A 108 0.37 16.87 -18.53
N PRO A 109 0.62 18.03 -17.89
CA PRO A 109 -0.44 18.95 -17.51
C PRO A 109 -1.35 19.36 -18.67
N ALA A 110 -0.78 19.57 -19.86
CA ALA A 110 -1.54 19.91 -21.07
C ALA A 110 -2.55 18.83 -21.47
N LEU A 111 -2.18 17.55 -21.34
CA LEU A 111 -3.10 16.44 -21.58
C LEU A 111 -4.27 16.48 -20.60
N LEU A 112 -4.01 16.73 -19.31
CA LEU A 112 -5.08 16.81 -18.32
C LEU A 112 -6.01 18.01 -18.56
N HIS A 113 -5.43 19.18 -18.81
CA HIS A 113 -6.18 20.42 -18.99
C HIS A 113 -7.02 20.45 -20.27
N HIS A 114 -6.45 20.00 -21.39
CA HIS A 114 -7.10 20.12 -22.69
C HIS A 114 -7.90 18.88 -23.11
N VAL A 115 -7.51 17.68 -22.65
CA VAL A 115 -8.11 16.42 -23.10
C VAL A 115 -8.95 15.79 -22.00
N ALA A 116 -8.35 15.50 -20.84
CA ALA A 116 -9.02 14.75 -19.78
C ALA A 116 -10.04 15.58 -18.97
N ARG A 117 -10.03 16.92 -19.08
CA ARG A 117 -10.91 17.80 -18.31
C ARG A 117 -12.39 17.50 -18.51
N ALA A 118 -12.79 17.13 -19.73
CA ALA A 118 -14.17 16.82 -20.06
C ALA A 118 -14.66 15.47 -19.50
N THR A 119 -13.72 14.57 -19.19
CA THR A 119 -13.99 13.22 -18.70
C THR A 119 -13.66 13.06 -17.21
N ARG A 120 -13.40 14.17 -16.51
CA ARG A 120 -13.07 14.19 -15.09
C ARG A 120 -14.32 13.88 -14.24
N GLU A 121 -14.19 12.91 -13.35
CA GLU A 121 -15.17 12.62 -12.30
C GLU A 121 -15.06 13.60 -11.13
N PRO A 122 -16.07 13.66 -10.24
CA PRO A 122 -15.91 14.32 -8.96
C PRO A 122 -14.68 13.79 -8.20
N PRO A 123 -13.93 14.64 -7.50
CA PRO A 123 -12.82 14.20 -6.66
C PRO A 123 -13.27 13.17 -5.62
N LEU A 124 -12.35 12.31 -5.21
CA LEU A 124 -12.60 11.41 -4.08
C LEU A 124 -13.02 12.17 -2.83
N PRO A 125 -13.95 11.64 -2.02
CA PRO A 125 -14.29 12.21 -0.72
C PRO A 125 -13.04 12.39 0.16
N ASP A 126 -13.05 13.37 1.06
CA ASP A 126 -11.88 13.76 1.86
C ASP A 126 -11.23 12.58 2.61
N GLY A 127 -12.04 11.67 3.15
CA GLY A 127 -11.56 10.44 3.81
C GLY A 127 -10.80 9.52 2.85
N ARG A 128 -11.28 9.40 1.61
CA ARG A 128 -10.68 8.57 0.55
C ARG A 128 -9.44 9.22 -0.04
N SER A 129 -9.47 10.52 -0.30
CA SER A 129 -8.29 11.26 -0.76
C SER A 129 -7.17 11.18 0.28
N SER A 130 -7.49 11.34 1.58
CA SER A 130 -6.54 11.15 2.67
C SER A 130 -5.97 9.73 2.72
N ALA A 131 -6.82 8.72 2.57
CA ALA A 131 -6.38 7.33 2.52
C ALA A 131 -5.46 7.04 1.32
N LEU A 132 -5.76 7.60 0.14
CA LEU A 132 -4.93 7.51 -1.05
C LEU A 132 -3.55 8.15 -0.83
N LYS A 133 -3.52 9.34 -0.23
CA LYS A 133 -2.27 10.02 0.12
C LYS A 133 -1.41 9.18 1.05
N THR A 134 -1.99 8.65 2.13
CA THR A 134 -1.27 7.78 3.08
C THR A 134 -0.81 6.50 2.40
N TRP A 135 -1.68 5.86 1.62
CA TRP A 135 -1.37 4.64 0.87
C TRP A 135 -0.21 4.88 -0.11
N LEU A 136 -0.23 5.97 -0.87
CA LEU A 136 0.88 6.33 -1.75
C LEU A 136 2.17 6.58 -0.98
N GLY A 137 2.13 7.16 0.22
CA GLY A 137 3.31 7.36 1.06
C GLY A 137 3.93 6.06 1.57
N LEU A 138 3.10 5.06 1.90
CA LEU A 138 3.55 3.78 2.45
C LEU A 138 4.00 2.78 1.38
N ARG A 139 3.89 3.11 0.08
CA ARG A 139 4.10 2.14 -1.01
C ARG A 139 5.51 1.55 -1.09
N TYR A 140 6.51 2.25 -0.57
CA TYR A 140 7.90 1.79 -0.51
C TYR A 140 8.21 1.04 0.79
N ASP A 141 7.35 1.18 1.80
CA ASP A 141 7.45 0.51 3.11
C ASP A 141 6.55 -0.73 3.18
N ARG A 142 6.05 -1.23 2.04
CA ARG A 142 5.21 -2.44 1.98
C ARG A 142 6.10 -3.68 1.88
N PRO A 143 6.25 -4.49 2.92
CA PRO A 143 6.95 -5.75 2.78
C PRO A 143 6.00 -6.75 2.10
N ALA A 144 6.23 -6.98 0.80
CA ALA A 144 5.54 -8.02 0.05
C ALA A 144 6.05 -9.38 0.54
N VAL A 145 5.31 -10.02 1.47
CA VAL A 145 5.57 -11.42 1.84
C VAL A 145 5.57 -12.25 0.55
N PRO A 146 6.63 -13.01 0.23
CA PRO A 146 6.65 -13.91 -0.92
C PRO A 146 5.43 -14.84 -0.93
N ASP A 147 4.84 -15.10 -2.10
CA ASP A 147 3.56 -15.81 -2.23
C ASP A 147 3.55 -17.18 -1.51
N HIS A 148 4.67 -17.91 -1.56
CA HIS A 148 4.80 -19.22 -0.90
C HIS A 148 4.85 -19.13 0.64
N LEU A 149 5.14 -17.96 1.21
CA LEU A 149 5.18 -17.70 2.65
C LEU A 149 3.87 -17.12 3.19
N VAL A 150 2.92 -16.77 2.31
CA VAL A 150 1.64 -16.15 2.70
C VAL A 150 0.88 -17.00 3.71
N SER A 151 0.84 -18.32 3.51
CA SER A 151 0.13 -19.23 4.43
C SER A 151 0.74 -19.22 5.83
N LEU A 152 2.07 -19.20 5.93
CA LEU A 152 2.78 -19.10 7.20
C LEU A 152 2.53 -17.75 7.89
N ALA A 153 2.69 -16.65 7.14
CA ALA A 153 2.47 -15.30 7.65
C ALA A 153 1.05 -15.10 8.18
N GLN A 154 0.03 -15.57 7.45
CA GLN A 154 -1.38 -15.52 7.87
C GLN A 154 -1.63 -16.35 9.14
N ASP A 155 -0.98 -17.51 9.25
CA ASP A 155 -1.15 -18.42 10.37
C ASP A 155 -0.53 -17.89 11.67
N ILE A 156 0.67 -17.29 11.58
CA ILE A 156 1.33 -16.53 12.65
C ILE A 156 0.42 -15.39 13.10
N ALA A 157 -0.01 -14.54 12.17
CA ALA A 157 -0.81 -13.36 12.49
C ALA A 157 -2.15 -13.73 13.16
N ARG A 158 -2.79 -14.81 12.73
CA ARG A 158 -4.01 -15.36 13.36
C ARG A 158 -3.78 -15.76 14.81
N ARG A 159 -2.61 -16.32 15.15
CA ARG A 159 -2.27 -16.77 16.51
C ARG A 159 -1.95 -15.62 17.43
N VAL A 160 -1.17 -14.67 16.94
CA VAL A 160 -0.86 -13.42 17.65
C VAL A 160 -2.16 -12.70 18.04
N ARG A 161 -3.20 -12.76 17.20
CA ARG A 161 -4.50 -12.10 17.47
C ARG A 161 -5.43 -12.78 18.47
N ARG A 162 -5.17 -14.03 18.87
CA ARG A 162 -6.15 -14.76 19.69
C ARG A 162 -6.38 -14.06 21.04
N PRO A 163 -7.64 -13.93 21.50
CA PRO A 163 -8.04 -13.09 22.62
C PRO A 163 -7.56 -13.54 24.02
N GLY A 164 -6.66 -14.52 24.11
CA GLY A 164 -6.14 -15.06 25.38
C GLY A 164 -5.14 -14.16 26.12
N GLY A 165 -4.90 -12.94 25.64
CA GLY A 165 -3.91 -12.02 26.21
C GLY A 165 -4.24 -10.54 26.07
N ARG A 166 -5.53 -10.14 26.08
CA ARG A 166 -5.98 -8.75 25.81
C ARG A 166 -5.15 -7.67 26.53
N ASP A 167 -4.77 -7.89 27.80
CA ASP A 167 -4.01 -6.89 28.57
C ASP A 167 -2.53 -6.82 28.19
N THR A 168 -1.95 -7.94 27.73
CA THR A 168 -0.55 -8.02 27.28
C THR A 168 -0.42 -7.58 25.83
N ALA A 169 -1.34 -8.02 24.96
CA ALA A 169 -1.39 -7.64 23.55
C ALA A 169 -1.71 -6.15 23.36
N ALA A 170 -2.50 -5.53 24.24
CA ALA A 170 -2.76 -4.08 24.19
C ALA A 170 -1.51 -3.21 24.41
N LYS A 171 -0.44 -3.77 25.00
CA LYS A 171 0.84 -3.09 25.24
C LYS A 171 1.89 -3.38 24.17
N VAL A 172 1.53 -4.20 23.17
CA VAL A 172 2.35 -4.51 22.00
C VAL A 172 1.93 -3.57 20.89
N HIS A 173 2.84 -2.72 20.47
CA HIS A 173 2.62 -1.79 19.36
C HIS A 173 2.64 -2.51 18.02
N ASP A 174 3.58 -3.45 17.84
CA ASP A 174 3.69 -4.24 16.61
C ASP A 174 4.35 -5.58 16.91
N VAL A 175 4.18 -6.55 16.02
CA VAL A 175 4.99 -7.77 16.00
C VAL A 175 5.61 -7.83 14.62
N LEU A 176 6.90 -8.12 14.51
CA LEU A 176 7.64 -8.25 13.26
C LEU A 176 8.02 -9.73 13.06
N MET A 177 8.07 -10.17 11.82
CA MET A 177 8.44 -11.52 11.39
C MET A 177 9.64 -11.40 10.46
N GLN A 178 10.65 -12.23 10.60
CA GLN A 178 11.70 -12.40 9.60
C GLN A 178 11.66 -13.83 9.12
N PHE A 179 11.76 -14.04 7.81
CA PHE A 179 11.74 -15.39 7.23
C PHE A 179 13.14 -15.78 6.76
N ASP A 180 13.51 -17.02 7.04
CA ASP A 180 14.68 -17.70 6.48
C ASP A 180 14.18 -18.85 5.60
N GLU A 181 14.30 -18.63 4.29
CA GLU A 181 13.87 -19.53 3.21
C GLU A 181 14.94 -20.58 2.86
N SER A 182 16.08 -20.61 3.56
CA SER A 182 17.17 -21.56 3.28
C SER A 182 16.87 -23.01 3.68
N THR A 183 15.71 -23.25 4.31
CA THR A 183 15.27 -24.56 4.80
C THR A 183 13.83 -24.86 4.41
N ASP A 184 13.49 -26.16 4.31
CA ASP A 184 12.13 -26.64 4.11
C ASP A 184 11.73 -27.56 5.28
N PRO A 185 10.74 -27.19 6.11
CA PRO A 185 9.91 -25.99 6.04
C PRO A 185 10.68 -24.69 6.39
N PRO A 186 10.23 -23.50 5.95
CA PRO A 186 10.91 -22.23 6.19
C PRO A 186 10.95 -21.88 7.67
N ARG A 187 11.95 -21.10 8.07
CA ARG A 187 12.12 -20.65 9.45
C ARG A 187 11.60 -19.23 9.62
N ALA A 188 11.08 -18.92 10.80
CA ALA A 188 10.63 -17.58 11.15
C ALA A 188 11.22 -17.11 12.48
N ALA A 189 11.55 -15.83 12.58
CA ALA A 189 11.84 -15.14 13.83
C ALA A 189 10.74 -14.10 14.10
N LEU A 190 10.29 -13.98 15.35
CA LEU A 190 9.27 -13.01 15.76
C LEU A 190 9.85 -11.98 16.72
N PHE A 191 9.51 -10.70 16.53
CA PHE A 191 9.95 -9.60 17.39
C PHE A 191 8.76 -8.73 17.80
N ALA A 192 8.42 -8.64 19.09
CA ALA A 192 7.39 -7.72 19.56
C ALA A 192 7.97 -6.34 19.90
N VAL A 193 7.40 -5.29 19.29
CA VAL A 193 7.65 -3.89 19.63
C VAL A 193 6.69 -3.48 20.75
N VAL A 194 7.21 -3.08 21.91
CA VAL A 194 6.41 -2.73 23.09
C VAL A 194 6.66 -1.31 23.59
N GLU A 195 5.75 -0.80 24.42
CA GLU A 195 5.94 0.45 25.17
C GLU A 195 7.00 0.28 26.27
N HIS A 196 7.56 1.39 26.77
CA HIS A 196 8.70 1.35 27.68
C HIS A 196 8.38 0.71 29.04
N ASP A 197 7.12 0.77 29.48
CA ASP A 197 6.61 0.24 30.74
C ASP A 197 5.94 -1.15 30.60
N ALA A 198 6.02 -1.76 29.42
CA ALA A 198 5.44 -3.08 29.18
C ALA A 198 6.22 -4.20 29.90
N ASP A 199 5.49 -5.21 30.39
CA ASP A 199 6.09 -6.43 30.92
C ASP A 199 6.62 -7.30 29.77
N ARG A 200 7.91 -7.13 29.46
CA ARG A 200 8.59 -7.84 28.36
C ARG A 200 8.54 -9.35 28.51
N GLU A 201 8.54 -9.88 29.74
CA GLU A 201 8.53 -11.32 29.97
C GLU A 201 7.14 -11.91 29.79
N ALA A 202 6.09 -11.17 30.15
CA ALA A 202 4.73 -11.53 29.80
C ALA A 202 4.51 -11.54 28.27
N VAL A 203 4.99 -10.51 27.57
CA VAL A 203 4.89 -10.41 26.10
C VAL A 203 5.67 -11.54 25.43
N ARG A 204 6.90 -11.82 25.88
CA ARG A 204 7.72 -12.91 25.35
C ARG A 204 7.03 -14.27 25.49
N ARG A 205 6.45 -14.56 26.65
CA ARG A 205 5.70 -15.81 26.89
C ARG A 205 4.47 -15.91 25.98
N TRP A 206 3.68 -14.84 25.87
CA TRP A 206 2.54 -14.79 24.97
C TRP A 206 2.95 -15.05 23.51
N LEU A 207 4.01 -14.39 23.03
CA LEU A 207 4.48 -14.55 21.65
C LEU A 207 5.06 -15.96 21.40
N ALA A 208 5.73 -16.55 22.40
CA ALA A 208 6.20 -17.93 22.33
C ALA A 208 5.05 -18.95 22.29
N ASP A 209 3.95 -18.71 23.01
CA ASP A 209 2.78 -19.58 22.96
C ASP A 209 2.04 -19.45 21.63
N ALA A 210 1.99 -18.25 21.05
CA ALA A 210 1.51 -18.03 19.69
C ALA A 210 2.38 -18.77 18.66
N ALA A 211 3.71 -18.68 18.79
CA ALA A 211 4.68 -19.34 17.92
C ALA A 211 4.54 -20.87 17.93
N LYS A 212 4.41 -21.48 19.12
CA LYS A 212 4.24 -22.95 19.27
C LYS A 212 2.98 -23.49 18.61
N ALA A 213 1.96 -22.66 18.44
CA ALA A 213 0.73 -23.10 17.82
C ALA A 213 0.82 -23.19 16.30
N VAL A 214 1.85 -22.59 15.66
CA VAL A 214 2.03 -22.57 14.20
C VAL A 214 2.26 -24.00 13.70
N PRO A 215 1.53 -24.48 12.68
CA PRO A 215 1.72 -25.81 12.10
C PRO A 215 3.12 -25.91 11.51
N THR A 216 3.86 -26.94 11.91
CA THR A 216 5.27 -27.11 11.50
C THR A 216 5.42 -27.35 10.00
N ASP A 217 4.37 -27.81 9.31
CA ASP A 217 4.31 -27.96 7.86
C ASP A 217 4.27 -26.62 7.12
N LEU A 218 3.85 -25.53 7.76
CA LEU A 218 3.92 -24.18 7.20
C LEU A 218 5.26 -23.50 7.45
N GLY A 219 5.91 -23.82 8.57
CA GLY A 219 7.15 -23.19 9.00
C GLY A 219 7.48 -23.45 10.46
N VAL A 220 8.73 -23.16 10.85
CA VAL A 220 9.19 -23.29 12.24
C VAL A 220 9.62 -21.94 12.78
N VAL A 221 8.96 -21.46 13.84
CA VAL A 221 9.40 -20.26 14.55
C VAL A 221 10.57 -20.62 15.46
N ILE A 222 11.76 -20.09 15.15
CA ILE A 222 13.02 -20.44 15.82
C ILE A 222 13.47 -19.39 16.85
N GLN A 223 12.94 -18.17 16.76
CA GLN A 223 13.34 -17.06 17.62
C GLN A 223 12.14 -16.19 18.00
N VAL A 224 12.11 -15.75 19.25
CA VAL A 224 11.10 -14.83 19.80
C VAL A 224 11.82 -13.80 20.63
N ASP A 225 11.67 -12.53 20.29
CA ASP A 225 12.28 -11.42 21.02
C ASP A 225 11.30 -10.26 21.25
N VAL A 226 11.64 -9.36 22.16
CA VAL A 226 10.81 -8.23 22.59
C VAL A 226 11.69 -7.02 22.88
N GLY A 227 11.38 -5.89 22.24
CA GLY A 227 12.08 -4.63 22.47
C GLY A 227 11.20 -3.41 22.27
N THR A 228 11.70 -2.25 22.64
CA THR A 228 11.01 -0.97 22.39
C THR A 228 11.34 -0.42 21.01
N LYS A 229 10.61 0.63 20.58
CA LYS A 229 10.91 1.35 19.33
C LYS A 229 12.37 1.84 19.25
N SER A 230 12.94 2.29 20.37
CA SER A 230 14.33 2.76 20.42
C SER A 230 15.37 1.64 20.33
N GLU A 231 14.96 0.40 20.56
CA GLU A 231 15.80 -0.80 20.49
C GLU A 231 15.63 -1.54 19.15
N THR A 232 14.69 -1.11 18.32
CA THR A 232 14.46 -1.69 16.98
C THR A 232 15.52 -1.14 16.04
N SER A 233 16.41 -2.00 15.53
CA SER A 233 17.45 -1.58 14.58
C SER A 233 16.84 -1.29 13.21
N LEU A 234 17.50 -0.43 12.42
CA LEU A 234 17.09 -0.16 11.05
C LEU A 234 17.10 -1.45 10.20
N GLU A 235 18.12 -2.28 10.38
CA GLU A 235 18.24 -3.60 9.72
C GLU A 235 17.04 -4.51 10.03
N LEU A 236 16.57 -4.53 11.28
CA LEU A 236 15.38 -5.30 11.66
C LEU A 236 14.12 -4.77 10.95
N ILE A 237 13.97 -3.45 10.83
CA ILE A 237 12.84 -2.84 10.11
C ILE A 237 12.90 -3.18 8.61
N GLU A 238 14.08 -3.12 8.00
CA GLU A 238 14.27 -3.37 6.57
C GLU A 238 14.09 -4.84 6.18
N THR A 239 14.33 -5.78 7.09
CA THR A 239 14.33 -7.22 6.82
C THR A 239 13.15 -7.97 7.42
N SER A 240 12.17 -7.27 8.00
CA SER A 240 11.03 -7.88 8.68
C SER A 240 9.66 -7.48 8.10
N TYR A 241 8.67 -8.30 8.44
CA TYR A 241 7.28 -8.23 8.01
C TYR A 241 6.39 -8.09 9.25
N ALA A 242 5.49 -7.11 9.33
CA ALA A 242 4.62 -6.99 10.50
C ALA A 242 3.67 -8.20 10.63
N ALA A 243 3.73 -8.93 11.75
CA ALA A 243 2.84 -10.00 12.21
C ALA A 243 1.52 -9.49 12.82
N ASP A 244 1.23 -8.19 12.73
CA ASP A 244 -0.15 -7.74 12.79
C ASP A 244 -0.82 -8.02 11.46
N ALA A 245 -1.72 -9.01 11.47
CA ALA A 245 -2.98 -8.96 10.78
C ALA A 245 -3.40 -7.65 10.07
N SER A 246 -3.37 -6.49 10.76
CA SER A 246 -3.77 -5.19 10.21
C SER A 246 -2.91 -4.73 9.02
N GLN A 247 -1.84 -5.46 8.74
CA GLN A 247 -0.78 -5.10 7.81
C GLN A 247 -0.38 -6.24 6.86
N ILE A 248 -0.82 -7.48 7.07
CA ILE A 248 -0.68 -8.59 6.10
C ILE A 248 -2.01 -8.75 5.37
N THR A 249 -2.47 -7.70 4.67
CA THR A 249 -3.83 -7.56 4.09
C THR A 249 -4.90 -7.31 5.16
N TRP A 250 -5.29 -6.04 5.35
CA TRP A 250 -6.39 -5.73 6.25
C TRP A 250 -7.38 -4.71 5.73
N ARG A 251 -8.60 -5.22 5.68
CA ARG A 251 -9.81 -4.47 5.88
C ARG A 251 -9.75 -3.74 7.23
N GLY A 252 -9.21 -2.52 7.24
CA GLY A 252 -9.50 -1.54 8.30
C GLY A 252 -10.97 -1.09 8.23
N PRO A 253 -11.45 -0.27 9.17
CA PRO A 253 -12.68 0.49 8.91
C PRO A 253 -12.48 1.22 7.60
N GLU A 254 -13.45 1.08 6.70
CA GLU A 254 -13.36 1.78 5.44
C GLU A 254 -13.22 3.28 5.70
N PRO A 255 -12.30 3.96 5.00
CA PRO A 255 -12.32 5.41 5.00
C PRO A 255 -13.73 5.88 4.63
N GLU A 256 -14.26 6.85 5.36
CA GLU A 256 -15.59 7.38 5.11
C GLU A 256 -15.76 7.81 3.65
N GLY A 257 -16.99 7.69 3.13
CA GLY A 257 -17.32 8.08 1.75
C GLY A 257 -17.28 6.96 0.72
N VAL A 258 -17.49 5.70 1.12
CA VAL A 258 -17.90 4.67 0.17
C VAL A 258 -19.41 4.51 0.22
N ALA A 259 -20.03 4.58 -0.95
CA ALA A 259 -21.45 4.58 -1.18
C ALA A 259 -21.81 3.53 -2.22
#